data_AF-A0A963I490-F1
#
_entry.id   AF-A0A963I490-F1
#
_cell.length_a   1.000
_cell.length_b   1.000
_cell.length_c   1.000
_cell.angle_alpha   90.00
_cell.angle_beta   90.00
_cell.angle_gamma   90.00
#
_symmetry.space_group_name_H-M   'P 1'
#
loop_
_entity.id
_entity.type
_entity.pdbx_description
1 polymer ?
#
loop_
_entity_poly.entity_id
_entity_poly.type
_entity_poly.pdbx_seq_one_letter_code
_entity_poly.pdbx_strand_id
1 'polypeptide(L)'
;MPTFTVFCHGTGFNRVKGSECDELVAWCHNNIHGREAKLVNGAVVPGNYLINEGPGHGGNGLEQAQNVNPISGESRTRTPLKKLFSTPGFADHAAGNTHGRARFASTKGKISGEGWDENVVRTVNVIQEMQFTHGVAITRVNLVGWSRGAVTCIRIAHLLYEVFKTTIECNIFAVDPVAGADAGEKMRDTQVLNPNVRRYIGILSMHEMRQTFKPQDWSRIALQPHATTAVMLPMPGVHNAQVMVKIPADAAYITRNLAAAFLRANGSPLARKAFAHLNSPEDMCQAYGRLVLSLSEHRAYQSSGIASRLVGMGLRRRAFATHSKMDGYTRGGKGSYWINEHHRACFQAAFPAAYQNIFESNGRGQWPLADIDGRLQGALSRLTAIRDSLMAKELLAIDGTGPRPEYLIELGAGRYGDQVVSAWPGDFPLHA
;
A
#
# COMPACT_ATOMS: atom_id res chain seq x y z
N MET A 1 13.00 -1.83 20.00
CA MET A 1 12.56 -0.43 19.97
C MET A 1 11.08 -0.39 20.29
N PRO A 2 10.61 0.49 21.19
CA PRO A 2 9.19 0.63 21.46
C PRO A 2 8.45 1.17 20.23
N THR A 3 7.48 0.39 19.76
CA THR A 3 6.76 0.62 18.50
C THR A 3 5.31 0.97 18.77
N PHE A 4 4.83 2.04 18.14
CA PHE A 4 3.41 2.39 18.06
C PHE A 4 2.91 2.15 16.63
N THR A 5 1.70 1.59 16.46
CA THR A 5 1.15 1.30 15.11
C THR A 5 -0.11 2.10 14.84
N VAL A 6 -0.21 2.74 13.68
CA VAL A 6 -1.37 3.54 13.29
C VAL A 6 -2.01 2.96 12.04
N PHE A 7 -3.32 2.74 12.11
CA PHE A 7 -4.14 2.17 11.06
C PHE A 7 -5.05 3.25 10.47
N CYS A 8 -4.94 3.55 9.18
CA CYS A 8 -5.69 4.62 8.53
C CYS A 8 -6.60 4.07 7.43
N HIS A 9 -7.91 3.96 7.69
CA HIS A 9 -8.85 3.45 6.69
C HIS A 9 -9.01 4.39 5.49
N GLY A 10 -9.37 3.80 4.35
CA GLY A 10 -9.71 4.53 3.13
C GLY A 10 -11.05 5.27 3.23
N THR A 11 -11.32 6.13 2.25
CA THR A 11 -12.56 6.92 2.23
C THR A 11 -13.80 6.07 2.35
N GLY A 12 -14.72 6.47 3.23
CA GLY A 12 -16.01 5.79 3.34
C GLY A 12 -15.92 4.43 4.02
N PHE A 13 -14.77 4.11 4.61
CA PHE A 13 -14.52 2.95 5.46
C PHE A 13 -14.26 3.42 6.89
N ASN A 14 -14.65 2.58 7.83
CA ASN A 14 -14.36 2.68 9.25
C ASN A 14 -14.04 1.27 9.75
N ARG A 15 -13.62 1.13 11.00
CA ARG A 15 -13.27 -0.16 11.61
C ARG A 15 -14.36 -1.23 11.47
N VAL A 16 -15.64 -0.84 11.51
CA VAL A 16 -16.78 -1.76 11.43
C VAL A 16 -16.93 -2.26 10.00
N LYS A 17 -17.15 -1.34 9.05
CA LYS A 17 -17.32 -1.68 7.64
C LYS A 17 -16.07 -2.35 7.05
N GLY A 18 -14.89 -1.92 7.47
CA GLY A 18 -13.63 -2.52 7.08
C GLY A 18 -13.55 -3.99 7.52
N SER A 19 -13.96 -4.29 8.76
CA SER A 19 -14.01 -5.66 9.26
C SER A 19 -15.04 -6.51 8.52
N GLU A 20 -16.23 -5.97 8.26
CA GLU A 20 -17.29 -6.64 7.48
C GLU A 20 -16.85 -6.95 6.04
N CYS A 21 -16.02 -6.10 5.45
CA CYS A 21 -15.53 -6.25 4.08
C CYS A 21 -14.20 -7.02 3.97
N ASP A 22 -13.66 -7.52 5.09
CA ASP A 22 -12.29 -8.06 5.17
C ASP A 22 -11.25 -7.15 4.48
N GLU A 23 -11.34 -5.86 4.77
CA GLU A 23 -10.45 -4.83 4.24
C GLU A 23 -9.06 -4.91 4.91
N LEU A 24 -7.98 -4.68 4.17
CA LEU A 24 -6.61 -4.88 4.64
C LEU A 24 -6.27 -4.12 5.93
N VAL A 25 -6.61 -2.83 6.03
CA VAL A 25 -6.33 -2.04 7.24
C VAL A 25 -7.11 -2.62 8.42
N ALA A 26 -8.38 -3.02 8.21
CA ALA A 26 -9.18 -3.71 9.21
C ALA A 26 -8.59 -5.04 9.64
N TRP A 27 -8.15 -5.86 8.69
CA TRP A 27 -7.48 -7.11 8.98
C TRP A 27 -6.24 -6.87 9.86
N CYS A 28 -5.43 -5.85 9.56
CA CYS A 28 -4.23 -5.56 10.35
C CYS A 28 -4.59 -5.17 11.80
N HIS A 29 -5.55 -4.27 12.01
CA HIS A 29 -5.91 -3.85 13.36
C HIS A 29 -6.71 -4.90 14.15
N ASN A 30 -7.40 -5.83 13.46
CA ASN A 30 -8.07 -6.95 14.11
C ASN A 30 -7.09 -8.06 14.54
N ASN A 31 -5.88 -8.05 13.99
CA ASN A 31 -4.85 -9.04 14.25
C ASN A 31 -3.63 -8.46 14.99
N ILE A 32 -3.66 -7.22 15.44
CA ILE A 32 -2.58 -6.67 16.28
C ILE A 32 -2.80 -7.05 17.75
N HIS A 33 -1.74 -7.48 18.44
CA HIS A 33 -1.77 -7.65 19.88
C HIS A 33 -1.61 -6.32 20.59
N GLY A 34 -2.31 -6.17 21.72
CA GLY A 34 -2.17 -5.05 22.64
C GLY A 34 -3.49 -4.31 22.82
N ARG A 35 -3.40 -3.00 23.03
CA ARG A 35 -4.52 -2.13 23.38
C ARG A 35 -4.52 -0.90 22.49
N GLU A 36 -5.70 -0.56 21.97
CA GLU A 36 -5.91 0.69 21.24
C GLU A 36 -5.72 1.87 22.20
N ALA A 37 -4.89 2.83 21.83
CA ALA A 37 -4.81 4.13 22.46
C ALA A 37 -6.09 4.90 22.13
N LYS A 38 -6.73 5.48 23.14
CA LYS A 38 -8.01 6.17 22.99
C LYS A 38 -7.90 7.59 23.51
N LEU A 39 -8.62 8.49 22.87
CA LEU A 39 -8.84 9.85 23.37
C LEU A 39 -10.26 9.88 23.93
N VAL A 40 -10.40 10.03 25.24
CA VAL A 40 -11.68 9.97 25.95
C VAL A 40 -11.76 11.16 26.89
N ASN A 41 -12.77 12.02 26.71
CA ASN A 41 -13.03 13.19 27.56
C ASN A 41 -11.78 14.06 27.79
N GLY A 42 -11.03 14.35 26.73
CA GLY A 42 -9.84 15.20 26.78
C GLY A 42 -8.58 14.55 27.34
N ALA A 43 -8.62 13.25 27.66
CA ALA A 43 -7.46 12.51 28.15
C ALA A 43 -7.11 11.33 27.24
N VAL A 44 -5.82 11.09 27.07
CA VAL A 44 -5.32 9.91 26.36
C VAL A 44 -5.23 8.72 27.30
N VAL A 45 -5.90 7.64 26.93
CA VAL A 45 -5.68 6.32 27.50
C VAL A 45 -4.55 5.65 26.70
N PRO A 46 -3.39 5.37 27.30
CA PRO A 46 -2.26 4.80 26.58
C PRO A 46 -2.58 3.43 25.98
N GLY A 47 -1.97 3.19 24.82
CA GLY A 47 -2.05 1.94 24.09
C GLY A 47 -0.82 1.77 23.18
N ASN A 48 -0.78 0.70 22.41
CA ASN A 48 0.31 0.44 21.46
C ASN A 48 -0.11 0.57 19.99
N TYR A 49 -1.39 0.88 19.73
CA TYR A 49 -1.85 1.23 18.40
C TYR A 49 -3.01 2.23 18.41
N LEU A 50 -3.27 2.88 17.27
CA LEU A 50 -4.42 3.77 17.05
C LEU A 50 -5.13 3.43 15.75
N ILE A 51 -6.46 3.49 15.74
CA ILE A 51 -7.27 3.37 14.53
C ILE A 51 -7.85 4.73 14.16
N ASN A 52 -7.53 5.18 12.95
CA ASN A 52 -8.10 6.35 12.31
C ASN A 52 -9.15 5.92 11.30
N GLU A 53 -10.37 6.41 11.51
CA GLU A 53 -11.48 6.16 10.59
C GLU A 53 -11.30 6.89 9.27
N GLY A 54 -11.82 6.33 8.20
CA GLY A 54 -11.69 6.90 6.87
C GLY A 54 -12.52 8.17 6.70
N PRO A 55 -12.01 9.21 6.01
CA PRO A 55 -12.79 10.40 5.70
C PRO A 55 -14.13 10.08 5.03
N GLY A 56 -15.20 10.75 5.45
CA GLY A 56 -16.54 10.58 4.88
C GLY A 56 -17.19 9.21 5.11
N HIS A 57 -16.73 8.42 6.09
CA HIS A 57 -17.42 7.20 6.54
C HIS A 57 -18.82 7.50 7.11
N GLY A 58 -19.71 6.54 7.14
CA GLY A 58 -21.06 6.71 7.71
C GLY A 58 -21.76 5.37 7.91
N GLY A 59 -22.83 5.39 8.71
CA GLY A 59 -23.52 4.18 9.15
C GLY A 59 -22.73 3.46 10.26
N ASN A 60 -23.42 2.96 11.29
CA ASN A 60 -22.86 2.15 12.39
C ASN A 60 -22.48 2.93 13.68
N GLY A 61 -23.06 4.11 13.93
CA GLY A 61 -22.98 4.79 15.23
C GLY A 61 -21.64 5.44 15.60
N LEU A 62 -20.60 5.24 14.78
CA LEU A 62 -19.30 5.90 14.94
C LEU A 62 -19.34 7.36 14.45
N GLU A 63 -18.77 8.27 15.23
CA GLU A 63 -18.62 9.65 14.80
C GLU A 63 -17.59 9.77 13.67
N GLN A 64 -17.86 10.68 12.73
CA GLN A 64 -16.94 10.98 11.66
C GLN A 64 -15.78 11.82 12.20
N ALA A 65 -14.55 11.61 11.71
CA ALA A 65 -13.37 12.33 12.18
C ALA A 65 -13.56 13.86 12.14
N GLN A 66 -14.21 14.39 11.09
CA GLN A 66 -14.52 15.82 10.96
C GLN A 66 -15.54 16.35 11.98
N ASN A 67 -16.26 15.48 12.69
CA ASN A 67 -17.21 15.86 13.73
C ASN A 67 -16.64 15.70 15.14
N VAL A 68 -15.39 15.27 15.30
CA VAL A 68 -14.74 15.08 16.59
C VAL A 68 -13.59 16.09 16.73
N ASN A 69 -13.46 16.74 17.88
CA ASN A 69 -12.28 17.55 18.17
C ASN A 69 -11.06 16.63 18.27
N PRO A 70 -10.00 16.84 17.47
CA PRO A 70 -8.84 15.95 17.46
C PRO A 70 -7.99 16.01 18.74
N ILE A 71 -8.17 17.05 19.56
CA ILE A 71 -7.47 17.23 20.85
C ILE A 71 -8.31 16.73 22.01
N SER A 72 -9.60 17.10 22.10
CA SER A 72 -10.44 16.70 23.24
C SER A 72 -11.18 15.37 23.05
N GLY A 73 -11.36 14.92 21.81
CA GLY A 73 -12.19 13.74 21.50
C GLY A 73 -13.69 13.98 21.63
N GLU A 74 -14.11 15.21 21.95
CA GLU A 74 -15.51 15.57 22.08
C GLU A 74 -16.15 15.84 20.72
N SER A 75 -17.44 15.54 20.61
CA SER A 75 -18.24 15.90 19.44
C SER A 75 -18.24 17.42 19.25
N ARG A 76 -17.90 17.88 18.04
CA ARG A 76 -17.96 19.29 17.67
C ARG A 76 -19.40 19.79 17.70
N THR A 77 -19.64 20.89 18.41
CA THR A 77 -20.93 21.60 18.42
C THR A 77 -20.97 22.64 17.29
N ARG A 78 -22.16 23.03 16.80
CA ARG A 78 -22.28 23.93 15.64
C ARG A 78 -21.69 25.30 15.93
N THR A 79 -20.78 25.76 15.07
CA THR A 79 -20.38 27.17 15.00
C THR A 79 -21.57 28.05 14.60
N PRO A 80 -21.76 29.24 15.20
CA PRO A 80 -22.78 30.21 14.78
C PRO A 80 -22.61 30.62 13.31
N LEU A 81 -23.72 30.98 12.65
CA LEU A 81 -23.84 31.26 11.21
C LEU A 81 -22.77 32.23 10.63
N LYS A 82 -22.18 33.09 11.47
CA LYS A 82 -21.20 34.13 11.07
C LYS A 82 -19.83 33.59 10.59
N LYS A 83 -19.43 32.36 10.94
CA LYS A 83 -18.13 31.76 10.55
C LYS A 83 -18.21 30.80 9.35
N LEU A 84 -19.33 30.76 8.62
CA LEU A 84 -19.53 29.83 7.50
C LEU A 84 -18.68 30.14 6.24
N PHE A 85 -18.08 31.34 6.16
CA PHE A 85 -17.40 31.86 4.96
C PHE A 85 -15.86 31.95 5.09
N SER A 86 -15.29 31.54 6.22
CA SER A 86 -13.85 31.58 6.47
C SER A 86 -13.29 30.17 6.70
N THR A 87 -12.24 29.79 5.99
CA THR A 87 -11.50 28.54 6.25
C THR A 87 -10.98 28.57 7.70
N PRO A 88 -11.28 27.57 8.56
CA PRO A 88 -10.86 27.60 9.96
C PRO A 88 -9.34 27.55 10.08
N GLY A 89 -8.78 28.33 11.00
CA GLY A 89 -7.35 28.30 11.31
C GLY A 89 -6.98 27.20 12.32
N PHE A 90 -5.69 26.99 12.55
CA PHE A 90 -5.17 26.02 13.53
C PHE A 90 -5.76 26.18 14.94
N ALA A 91 -5.92 27.43 15.41
CA ALA A 91 -6.52 27.73 16.71
C ALA A 91 -8.02 27.37 16.77
N ASP A 92 -8.75 27.51 15.66
CA ASP A 92 -10.16 27.11 15.59
C ASP A 92 -10.30 25.57 15.63
N HIS A 93 -9.36 24.84 15.03
CA HIS A 93 -9.31 23.37 15.12
C HIS A 93 -8.99 22.87 16.54
N ALA A 94 -8.06 23.53 17.23
CA ALA A 94 -7.72 23.20 18.62
C ALA A 94 -8.88 23.46 19.59
N ALA A 95 -9.63 24.54 19.37
CA ALA A 95 -10.82 24.89 20.15
C ALA A 95 -12.10 24.13 19.75
N GLY A 96 -12.03 23.21 18.77
CA GLY A 96 -13.20 22.44 18.30
C GLY A 96 -14.19 23.24 17.44
N ASN A 97 -13.83 24.45 17.01
CA ASN A 97 -14.67 25.42 16.32
C ASN A 97 -14.50 25.37 14.79
N THR A 98 -14.79 24.22 14.18
CA THR A 98 -14.84 24.12 12.72
C THR A 98 -16.23 23.73 12.24
N HIS A 99 -16.56 24.22 11.04
CA HIS A 99 -17.90 24.23 10.43
C HIS A 99 -18.83 23.13 10.94
N GLY A 100 -19.88 23.54 11.65
CA GLY A 100 -20.78 22.63 12.36
C GLY A 100 -21.36 21.51 11.49
N ARG A 101 -21.76 20.41 12.14
CA ARG A 101 -22.38 19.18 11.61
C ARG A 101 -23.02 19.38 10.22
N ALA A 102 -22.25 19.16 9.15
CA ALA A 102 -22.76 19.40 7.81
C ALA A 102 -23.83 18.37 7.47
N ARG A 103 -25.03 18.81 7.07
CA ARG A 103 -26.11 17.94 6.54
C ARG A 103 -25.70 17.11 5.30
N PHE A 104 -24.45 17.25 4.84
CA PHE A 104 -23.82 16.52 3.73
C PHE A 104 -22.34 16.15 4.00
N ALA A 105 -21.95 15.97 5.28
CA ALA A 105 -20.57 15.70 5.69
C ALA A 105 -19.95 14.44 5.03
N SER A 106 -20.76 13.43 4.71
CA SER A 106 -20.29 12.25 3.97
C SER A 106 -19.94 12.57 2.51
N THR A 107 -20.66 13.49 1.87
CA THR A 107 -20.43 13.92 0.47
C THR A 107 -19.29 14.93 0.40
N LYS A 108 -19.22 15.89 1.34
CA LYS A 108 -18.07 16.82 1.46
C LYS A 108 -16.79 16.08 1.84
N GLY A 109 -16.80 15.26 2.88
CA GLY A 109 -15.66 14.42 3.25
C GLY A 109 -15.19 13.51 2.10
N LYS A 110 -16.07 13.11 1.17
CA LYS A 110 -15.69 12.35 -0.04
C LYS A 110 -15.07 13.21 -1.15
N ILE A 111 -15.30 14.53 -1.18
CA ILE A 111 -14.91 15.44 -2.27
C ILE A 111 -13.82 16.44 -1.86
N SER A 112 -13.88 17.02 -0.66
CA SER A 112 -13.00 18.10 -0.17
C SER A 112 -11.87 17.65 0.76
N GLY A 113 -11.88 16.41 1.25
CA GLY A 113 -10.86 15.91 2.18
C GLY A 113 -11.18 16.09 3.67
N GLU A 114 -12.30 16.73 4.04
CA GLU A 114 -12.72 16.90 5.44
C GLU A 114 -12.62 15.57 6.25
N GLY A 115 -11.86 15.58 7.35
CA GLY A 115 -11.67 14.44 8.26
C GLY A 115 -10.24 13.89 8.35
N TRP A 116 -9.40 14.08 7.32
CA TRP A 116 -8.01 13.60 7.38
C TRP A 116 -7.09 14.50 8.21
N ASP A 117 -7.35 15.81 8.29
CA ASP A 117 -6.61 16.78 9.10
C ASP A 117 -6.81 16.44 10.57
N GLU A 118 -8.05 16.15 10.94
CA GLU A 118 -8.41 15.67 12.27
C GLU A 118 -7.69 14.37 12.63
N ASN A 119 -7.63 13.40 11.71
CA ASN A 119 -6.88 12.16 11.95
C ASN A 119 -5.37 12.42 12.15
N VAL A 120 -4.78 13.31 11.35
CA VAL A 120 -3.36 13.69 11.48
C VAL A 120 -3.09 14.34 12.84
N VAL A 121 -3.84 15.40 13.18
CA VAL A 121 -3.69 16.13 14.44
C VAL A 121 -3.94 15.22 15.64
N ARG A 122 -5.02 14.43 15.61
CA ARG A 122 -5.36 13.48 16.67
C ARG A 122 -4.23 12.48 16.91
N THR A 123 -3.69 11.91 15.85
CA THR A 123 -2.61 10.92 15.97
C THR A 123 -1.38 11.52 16.64
N VAL A 124 -0.94 12.70 16.19
CA VAL A 124 0.25 13.34 16.74
C VAL A 124 0.00 13.85 18.17
N ASN A 125 -1.21 14.32 18.49
CA ASN A 125 -1.60 14.68 19.85
C ASN A 125 -1.54 13.46 20.79
N VAL A 126 -2.14 12.34 20.40
CA VAL A 126 -2.12 11.09 21.16
C VAL A 126 -0.68 10.62 21.42
N ILE A 127 0.20 10.68 20.43
CA ILE A 127 1.61 10.30 20.58
C ILE A 127 2.35 11.26 21.53
N GLN A 128 2.15 12.58 21.40
CA GLN A 128 2.74 13.56 22.31
C GLN A 128 2.30 13.33 23.76
N GLU A 129 1.01 13.16 24.02
CA GLU A 129 0.50 12.95 25.37
C GLU A 129 1.02 11.64 25.97
N MET A 130 1.05 10.55 25.20
CA MET A 130 1.68 9.31 25.64
C MET A 130 3.15 9.50 26.01
N GLN A 131 3.91 10.24 25.19
CA GLN A 131 5.35 10.40 25.40
C GLN A 131 5.69 11.34 26.56
N PHE A 132 5.04 12.51 26.63
CA PHE A 132 5.40 13.56 27.57
C PHE A 132 4.60 13.51 28.87
N THR A 133 3.33 13.07 28.82
CA THR A 133 2.46 13.01 30.01
C THR A 133 2.50 11.63 30.66
N HIS A 134 2.51 10.56 29.86
CA HIS A 134 2.47 9.18 30.38
C HIS A 134 3.83 8.46 30.37
N GLY A 135 4.91 9.13 29.94
CA GLY A 135 6.26 8.55 29.93
C GLY A 135 6.43 7.34 29.01
N VAL A 136 5.56 7.16 28.01
CA VAL A 136 5.65 6.05 27.04
C VAL A 136 6.71 6.40 26.00
N ALA A 137 7.85 5.73 26.07
CA ALA A 137 9.01 6.02 25.21
C ALA A 137 8.83 5.52 23.75
N ILE A 138 7.97 6.16 22.97
CA ILE A 138 7.76 5.82 21.54
C ILE A 138 8.96 6.31 20.72
N THR A 139 9.67 5.38 20.09
CA THR A 139 10.79 5.71 19.18
C THR A 139 10.50 5.36 17.72
N ARG A 140 9.44 4.58 17.48
CA ARG A 140 9.03 4.14 16.14
C ARG A 140 7.51 4.19 15.98
N VAL A 141 7.06 4.69 14.84
CA VAL A 141 5.67 4.68 14.42
C VAL A 141 5.54 3.93 13.09
N ASN A 142 4.81 2.82 13.09
CA ASN A 142 4.45 2.10 11.88
C ASN A 142 3.07 2.57 11.40
N LEU A 143 2.95 2.90 10.12
CA LEU A 143 1.76 3.48 9.51
C LEU A 143 1.29 2.57 8.38
N VAL A 144 0.03 2.14 8.41
CA VAL A 144 -0.59 1.43 7.30
C VAL A 144 -1.88 2.11 6.90
N GLY A 145 -2.06 2.33 5.61
CA GLY A 145 -3.27 2.97 5.12
C GLY A 145 -3.59 2.64 3.68
N TRP A 146 -4.83 2.92 3.32
CA TRP A 146 -5.35 2.74 1.96
C TRP A 146 -6.03 4.01 1.46
N SER A 147 -5.92 4.31 0.16
CA SER A 147 -6.60 5.44 -0.46
C SER A 147 -6.19 6.76 0.20
N ARG A 148 -7.15 7.58 0.63
CA ARG A 148 -6.87 8.77 1.46
C ARG A 148 -6.23 8.43 2.80
N GLY A 149 -6.51 7.28 3.40
CA GLY A 149 -5.83 6.83 4.62
C GLY A 149 -4.33 6.60 4.42
N ALA A 150 -3.91 6.17 3.23
CA ALA A 150 -2.49 6.09 2.89
C ALA A 150 -1.84 7.49 2.76
N VAL A 151 -2.57 8.49 2.25
CA VAL A 151 -2.12 9.88 2.27
C VAL A 151 -2.08 10.43 3.70
N THR A 152 -3.07 10.11 4.54
CA THR A 152 -3.05 10.42 5.97
C THR A 152 -1.79 9.88 6.66
N CYS A 153 -1.29 8.69 6.26
CA CYS A 153 -0.03 8.17 6.79
C CYS A 153 1.18 9.06 6.46
N ILE A 154 1.28 9.53 5.21
CA ILE A 154 2.35 10.45 4.77
C ILE A 154 2.27 11.75 5.59
N ARG A 155 1.07 12.30 5.75
CA ARG A 155 0.83 13.53 6.51
C ARG A 155 1.11 13.39 8.01
N ILE A 156 0.76 12.25 8.62
CA ILE A 156 1.14 11.93 10.01
C ILE A 156 2.66 11.92 10.15
N ALA A 157 3.38 11.23 9.26
CA ALA A 157 4.83 11.21 9.30
C ALA A 157 5.45 12.60 9.11
N HIS A 158 4.82 13.43 8.28
CA HIS A 158 5.20 14.84 8.10
C HIS A 158 5.09 15.62 9.41
N LEU A 159 3.91 15.60 10.05
CA LEU A 159 3.69 16.34 11.29
C LEU A 159 4.51 15.78 12.46
N LEU A 160 4.74 14.47 12.51
CA LEU A 160 5.68 13.86 13.45
C LEU A 160 7.10 14.39 13.26
N TYR A 161 7.53 14.62 12.01
CA TYR A 161 8.84 15.22 11.74
C TYR A 161 8.91 16.68 12.21
N GLU A 162 7.82 17.44 12.06
CA GLU A 162 7.80 18.83 12.53
C GLU A 162 8.00 18.91 14.04
N VAL A 163 7.28 18.06 14.79
CA VAL A 163 7.26 18.01 16.26
C VAL A 163 8.48 17.31 16.85
N PHE A 164 8.83 16.13 16.34
CA PHE A 164 9.83 15.23 16.93
C PHE A 164 11.14 15.18 16.12
N LYS A 165 11.20 15.79 14.94
CA LYS A 165 12.32 15.62 14.00
C LYS A 165 12.53 14.12 13.73
N THR A 166 13.76 13.64 13.87
CA THR A 166 14.13 12.24 13.63
C THR A 166 14.14 11.38 14.89
N THR A 167 13.65 11.88 16.04
CA THR A 167 13.62 11.09 17.29
C THR A 167 12.59 9.97 17.24
N ILE A 168 11.51 10.16 16.48
CA ILE A 168 10.54 9.12 16.13
C ILE A 168 10.73 8.76 14.66
N GLU A 169 11.16 7.53 14.41
CA GLU A 169 11.21 7.00 13.04
C GLU A 169 9.83 6.51 12.57
N CYS A 170 9.55 6.66 11.28
CA CYS A 170 8.31 6.25 10.64
C CYS A 170 8.57 5.16 9.59
N ASN A 171 7.70 4.14 9.56
CA ASN A 171 7.66 3.15 8.48
C ASN A 171 6.27 3.13 7.87
N ILE A 172 6.14 3.26 6.55
CA ILE A 172 4.83 3.44 5.89
C ILE A 172 4.56 2.31 4.91
N PHE A 173 3.41 1.65 5.08
CA PHE A 173 2.82 0.76 4.08
C PHE A 173 1.56 1.42 3.50
N ALA A 174 1.68 1.96 2.29
CA ALA A 174 0.66 2.75 1.63
C ALA A 174 0.04 1.99 0.46
N VAL A 175 -1.27 1.72 0.51
CA VAL A 175 -2.00 1.12 -0.61
C VAL A 175 -2.77 2.18 -1.37
N ASP A 176 -2.38 2.38 -2.63
CA ASP A 176 -2.96 3.31 -3.59
C ASP A 176 -3.22 4.73 -3.03
N PRO A 177 -2.18 5.47 -2.62
CA PRO A 177 -2.30 6.75 -1.93
C PRO A 177 -2.90 7.84 -2.82
N VAL A 178 -4.20 8.09 -2.69
CA VAL A 178 -4.94 9.06 -3.50
C VAL A 178 -5.37 10.23 -2.63
N ALA A 179 -4.94 11.45 -2.97
CA ALA A 179 -5.24 12.66 -2.19
C ALA A 179 -6.60 13.31 -2.53
N GLY A 180 -7.25 12.89 -3.61
CA GLY A 180 -8.51 13.46 -4.07
C GLY A 180 -8.37 14.23 -5.38
N ALA A 181 -9.34 15.11 -5.67
CA ALA A 181 -9.50 15.73 -6.98
C ALA A 181 -8.34 16.64 -7.42
N ASP A 182 -7.64 17.28 -6.47
CA ASP A 182 -6.47 18.12 -6.73
C ASP A 182 -5.15 17.32 -6.74
N ALA A 183 -5.22 16.00 -6.56
CA ALA A 183 -4.07 15.11 -6.46
C ALA A 183 -3.03 15.51 -5.41
N GLY A 184 -3.41 16.30 -4.39
CA GLY A 184 -2.51 16.78 -3.35
C GLY A 184 -1.50 17.84 -3.81
N GLU A 185 -1.62 18.35 -5.04
CA GLU A 185 -0.65 19.30 -5.64
C GLU A 185 -0.58 20.64 -4.90
N LYS A 186 -1.55 20.93 -4.03
CA LYS A 186 -1.61 22.16 -3.23
C LYS A 186 -1.04 21.99 -1.81
N MET A 187 -0.67 20.77 -1.41
CA MET A 187 -0.34 20.42 -0.04
C MET A 187 0.96 19.62 0.02
N ARG A 188 2.04 20.29 0.43
CA ARG A 188 3.39 19.71 0.50
C ARG A 188 3.45 18.44 1.38
N ASP A 189 2.69 18.42 2.47
CA ASP A 189 2.60 17.30 3.41
C ASP A 189 1.93 16.04 2.81
N THR A 190 1.36 16.12 1.61
CA THR A 190 0.87 14.94 0.85
C THR A 190 1.89 14.35 -0.11
N GLN A 191 3.00 15.05 -0.35
CA GLN A 191 3.95 14.79 -1.43
C GLN A 191 5.40 14.57 -0.96
N VAL A 192 5.68 14.71 0.34
CA VAL A 192 7.05 14.64 0.86
C VAL A 192 7.18 13.54 1.90
N LEU A 193 8.12 12.62 1.68
CA LEU A 193 8.63 11.72 2.70
C LEU A 193 9.82 12.40 3.39
N ASN A 194 9.61 12.86 4.62
CA ASN A 194 10.67 13.50 5.42
C ASN A 194 11.70 12.47 5.93
N PRO A 195 12.89 12.93 6.38
CA PRO A 195 13.98 12.04 6.83
C PRO A 195 13.66 11.10 8.02
N ASN A 196 12.58 11.35 8.76
CA ASN A 196 12.10 10.41 9.77
C ASN A 196 11.44 9.16 9.15
N VAL A 197 10.98 9.21 7.89
CA VAL A 197 10.48 8.04 7.18
C VAL A 197 11.67 7.18 6.76
N ARG A 198 11.87 6.04 7.44
CA ARG A 198 12.97 5.11 7.15
C ARG A 198 12.64 4.16 6.01
N ARG A 199 11.41 3.63 6.04
CA ARG A 199 10.95 2.63 5.07
C ARG A 199 9.59 3.01 4.51
N TYR A 200 9.45 2.90 3.20
CA TYR A 200 8.19 3.14 2.50
C TYR A 200 7.92 2.04 1.45
N ILE A 201 6.76 1.39 1.54
CA ILE A 201 6.23 0.54 0.48
C ILE A 201 4.92 1.16 -0.01
N GLY A 202 4.88 1.57 -1.27
CA GLY A 202 3.68 2.05 -1.94
C GLY A 202 3.15 1.02 -2.93
N ILE A 203 1.91 0.53 -2.77
CA ILE A 203 1.24 -0.30 -3.78
C ILE A 203 0.42 0.60 -4.70
N LEU A 204 0.56 0.47 -6.02
CA LEU A 204 -0.13 1.33 -6.99
C LEU A 204 -1.07 0.53 -7.88
N SER A 205 -2.37 0.83 -7.86
CA SER A 205 -3.37 0.11 -8.65
C SER A 205 -3.27 0.49 -10.14
N MET A 206 -2.91 -0.46 -11.00
CA MET A 206 -2.64 -0.19 -12.43
C MET A 206 -3.89 0.07 -13.27
N HIS A 207 -5.04 -0.50 -12.88
CA HIS A 207 -6.26 -0.51 -13.69
C HIS A 207 -7.33 0.48 -13.20
N GLU A 208 -7.01 1.33 -12.23
CA GLU A 208 -7.89 2.44 -11.87
C GLU A 208 -7.88 3.49 -12.98
N MET A 209 -9.06 4.00 -13.37
CA MET A 209 -9.22 4.87 -14.54
C MET A 209 -9.90 6.21 -14.23
N ARG A 210 -10.41 6.41 -13.02
CA ARG A 210 -11.05 7.67 -12.61
C ARG A 210 -10.01 8.78 -12.57
N GLN A 211 -10.26 9.88 -13.29
CA GLN A 211 -9.33 11.03 -13.39
C GLN A 211 -9.00 11.70 -12.06
N THR A 212 -9.88 11.62 -11.07
CA THR A 212 -9.66 12.14 -9.70
C THR A 212 -8.92 11.18 -8.79
N PHE A 213 -8.61 9.97 -9.26
CA PHE A 213 -7.87 8.95 -8.51
C PHE A 213 -6.43 8.88 -8.97
N LYS A 214 -5.73 10.02 -8.96
CA LYS A 214 -4.28 10.07 -9.22
C LYS A 214 -3.53 9.71 -7.94
N PRO A 215 -2.69 8.66 -7.93
CA PRO A 215 -1.95 8.30 -6.75
C PRO A 215 -0.69 9.15 -6.57
N GLN A 216 -0.19 9.22 -5.35
CA GLN A 216 1.13 9.75 -5.00
C GLN A 216 2.22 8.74 -5.43
N ASP A 217 2.53 8.78 -6.73
CA ASP A 217 3.55 7.96 -7.39
C ASP A 217 4.92 8.70 -7.46
N TRP A 218 5.93 8.14 -8.14
CA TRP A 218 7.26 8.79 -8.24
C TRP A 218 7.27 10.14 -8.95
N SER A 219 6.23 10.48 -9.70
CA SER A 219 6.11 11.82 -10.29
C SER A 219 5.60 12.88 -9.30
N ARG A 220 5.19 12.46 -8.09
CA ARG A 220 4.62 13.35 -7.07
C ARG A 220 5.33 13.27 -5.72
N ILE A 221 5.83 12.09 -5.34
CA ILE A 221 6.55 11.92 -4.09
C ILE A 221 7.99 12.41 -4.23
N ALA A 222 8.36 13.37 -3.40
CA ALA A 222 9.74 13.77 -3.14
C ALA A 222 10.25 13.10 -1.86
N LEU A 223 11.50 12.62 -1.88
CA LEU A 223 12.18 12.03 -0.73
C LEU A 223 13.69 12.30 -0.79
N GLN A 224 14.38 12.01 0.32
CA GLN A 224 15.84 12.02 0.40
C GLN A 224 16.37 10.57 0.36
N PRO A 225 17.00 10.12 -0.74
CA PRO A 225 17.35 8.70 -0.90
C PRO A 225 18.33 8.16 0.15
N HIS A 226 19.14 9.03 0.76
CA HIS A 226 20.08 8.66 1.82
C HIS A 226 19.41 8.47 3.19
N ALA A 227 18.19 9.00 3.37
CA ALA A 227 17.44 8.91 4.63
C ALA A 227 16.31 7.88 4.58
N THR A 228 15.71 7.71 3.40
CA THR A 228 14.51 6.89 3.19
C THR A 228 14.78 5.80 2.15
N THR A 229 14.60 4.55 2.56
CA THR A 229 14.52 3.42 1.63
C THR A 229 13.07 3.24 1.19
N ALA A 230 12.79 3.34 -0.11
CA ALA A 230 11.41 3.34 -0.60
C ALA A 230 11.26 2.55 -1.90
N VAL A 231 10.14 1.81 -2.00
CA VAL A 231 9.73 1.10 -3.22
C VAL A 231 8.28 1.43 -3.54
N MET A 232 7.97 1.54 -4.83
CA MET A 232 6.60 1.64 -5.33
C MET A 232 6.33 0.48 -6.28
N LEU A 233 5.29 -0.29 -5.98
CA LEU A 233 4.97 -1.56 -6.61
C LEU A 233 3.67 -1.42 -7.40
N PRO A 234 3.73 -1.26 -8.74
CA PRO A 234 2.57 -1.43 -9.59
C PRO A 234 1.93 -2.79 -9.34
N MET A 235 0.61 -2.82 -9.21
CA MET A 235 -0.15 -4.04 -8.96
C MET A 235 -1.40 -4.09 -9.84
N PRO A 236 -1.70 -5.23 -10.48
CA PRO A 236 -2.92 -5.43 -11.24
C PRO A 236 -4.17 -5.22 -10.38
N GLY A 237 -5.16 -4.55 -10.97
CA GLY A 237 -6.47 -4.32 -10.36
C GLY A 237 -6.83 -2.84 -10.24
N VAL A 238 -8.11 -2.60 -9.94
CA VAL A 238 -8.67 -1.26 -9.65
C VAL A 238 -8.37 -0.86 -8.19
N HIS A 239 -8.71 0.37 -7.80
CA HIS A 239 -8.34 1.00 -6.52
C HIS A 239 -8.52 0.17 -5.24
N ASN A 240 -9.44 -0.79 -5.24
CA ASN A 240 -9.74 -1.61 -4.05
C ASN A 240 -9.33 -3.08 -4.17
N ALA A 241 -8.75 -3.49 -5.30
CA ALA A 241 -8.40 -4.88 -5.58
C ALA A 241 -7.23 -5.38 -4.73
N GLN A 242 -6.43 -4.48 -4.16
CA GLN A 242 -5.28 -4.81 -3.32
C GLN A 242 -5.61 -4.83 -1.81
N VAL A 243 -6.78 -4.33 -1.42
CA VAL A 243 -7.18 -4.27 0.00
C VAL A 243 -8.36 -5.17 0.34
N MET A 244 -9.16 -5.57 -0.64
CA MET A 244 -10.25 -6.52 -0.48
C MET A 244 -10.05 -7.64 -1.48
N VAL A 245 -10.30 -8.88 -1.05
CA VAL A 245 -10.19 -10.05 -1.92
C VAL A 245 -11.25 -9.96 -3.02
N LYS A 246 -10.81 -9.53 -4.20
CA LYS A 246 -11.59 -9.34 -5.43
C LYS A 246 -10.77 -9.85 -6.59
N ILE A 247 -11.33 -9.89 -7.78
CA ILE A 247 -10.61 -10.33 -8.98
C ILE A 247 -9.59 -9.24 -9.41
N PRO A 248 -8.29 -9.57 -9.58
CA PRO A 248 -7.65 -10.86 -9.31
C PRO A 248 -7.27 -11.02 -7.82
N ALA A 249 -7.62 -12.16 -7.23
CA ALA A 249 -7.53 -12.37 -5.77
C ALA A 249 -6.09 -12.28 -5.26
N ASP A 250 -5.13 -12.77 -6.05
CA ASP A 250 -3.71 -12.77 -5.71
C ASP A 250 -3.16 -11.34 -5.47
N ALA A 251 -3.74 -10.30 -6.07
CA ALA A 251 -3.33 -8.92 -5.81
C ALA A 251 -3.60 -8.52 -4.34
N ALA A 252 -4.76 -8.89 -3.79
CA ALA A 252 -5.09 -8.69 -2.38
C ALA A 252 -4.26 -9.61 -1.47
N TYR A 253 -4.06 -10.87 -1.88
CA TYR A 253 -3.32 -11.84 -1.08
C TYR A 253 -1.86 -11.43 -0.88
N ILE A 254 -1.17 -11.10 -1.98
CA ILE A 254 0.21 -10.62 -1.96
C ILE A 254 0.31 -9.33 -1.15
N THR A 255 -0.58 -8.36 -1.40
CA THR A 255 -0.52 -7.05 -0.73
C THR A 255 -0.70 -7.18 0.79
N ARG A 256 -1.68 -7.95 1.26
CA ARG A 256 -1.89 -8.17 2.69
C ARG A 256 -0.76 -8.95 3.35
N ASN A 257 -0.22 -9.96 2.64
CA ASN A 257 0.93 -10.72 3.12
C ASN A 257 2.14 -9.80 3.31
N LEU A 258 2.47 -9.00 2.29
CA LEU A 258 3.57 -8.04 2.37
C LEU A 258 3.34 -6.97 3.45
N ALA A 259 2.11 -6.48 3.63
CA ALA A 259 1.77 -5.55 4.71
C ALA A 259 2.04 -6.16 6.09
N ALA A 260 1.58 -7.40 6.31
CA ALA A 260 1.80 -8.11 7.57
C ALA A 260 3.29 -8.35 7.84
N ALA A 261 4.03 -8.76 6.81
CA ALA A 261 5.48 -8.96 6.88
C ALA A 261 6.21 -7.66 7.24
N PHE A 262 5.87 -6.56 6.56
CA PHE A 262 6.44 -5.25 6.77
C PHE A 262 6.17 -4.74 8.19
N LEU A 263 4.94 -4.85 8.68
CA LEU A 263 4.58 -4.46 10.03
C LEU A 263 5.34 -5.28 11.08
N ARG A 264 5.45 -6.60 10.91
CA ARG A 264 6.23 -7.47 11.81
C ARG A 264 7.72 -7.14 11.81
N ALA A 265 8.32 -7.02 10.63
CA ALA A 265 9.74 -6.67 10.48
C ALA A 265 10.07 -5.34 11.16
N ASN A 266 9.10 -4.43 11.22
CA ASN A 266 9.22 -3.15 11.91
C ASN A 266 8.67 -3.16 13.35
N GLY A 267 8.37 -4.32 13.93
CA GLY A 267 8.07 -4.48 15.36
C GLY A 267 6.61 -4.31 15.77
N SER A 268 5.65 -4.29 14.84
CA SER A 268 4.23 -4.38 15.17
C SER A 268 3.86 -5.84 15.52
N PRO A 269 3.22 -6.10 16.68
CA PRO A 269 2.99 -7.46 17.17
C PRO A 269 1.73 -8.08 16.55
N LEU A 270 1.77 -8.45 15.26
CA LEU A 270 0.64 -9.09 14.58
C LEU A 270 0.52 -10.59 14.94
N ALA A 271 -0.64 -10.98 15.49
CA ALA A 271 -0.98 -12.30 16.00
C ALA A 271 -0.97 -13.42 14.95
N ARG A 272 -1.39 -13.13 13.72
CA ARG A 272 -1.65 -14.15 12.69
C ARG A 272 -1.00 -13.80 11.37
N LYS A 273 -0.46 -14.81 10.67
CA LYS A 273 -0.06 -14.64 9.27
C LYS A 273 -1.28 -14.29 8.42
N ALA A 274 -1.10 -13.42 7.42
CA ALA A 274 -2.21 -12.97 6.57
C ALA A 274 -2.84 -14.12 5.80
N PHE A 275 -1.99 -14.89 5.11
CA PHE A 275 -2.40 -16.02 4.29
C PHE A 275 -1.36 -17.13 4.43
N ALA A 276 -1.75 -18.26 5.02
CA ALA A 276 -0.83 -19.36 5.31
C ALA A 276 -0.21 -19.98 4.06
N HIS A 277 -0.89 -19.87 2.91
CA HIS A 277 -0.43 -20.37 1.62
C HIS A 277 0.57 -19.45 0.90
N LEU A 278 0.92 -18.31 1.49
CA LEU A 278 1.93 -17.36 0.99
C LEU A 278 3.03 -17.21 2.04
N ASN A 279 3.76 -18.28 2.32
CA ASN A 279 4.69 -18.33 3.46
C ASN A 279 6.17 -18.48 3.06
N SER A 280 6.44 -18.53 1.76
CA SER A 280 7.75 -18.69 1.16
C SER A 280 7.87 -17.83 -0.11
N PRO A 281 9.10 -17.53 -0.56
CA PRO A 281 9.31 -16.89 -1.85
C PRO A 281 8.70 -17.69 -3.02
N GLU A 282 8.75 -19.03 -3.00
CA GLU A 282 8.10 -19.88 -4.01
C GLU A 282 6.59 -19.67 -4.08
N ASP A 283 5.91 -19.63 -2.93
CA ASP A 283 4.47 -19.42 -2.88
C ASP A 283 4.09 -18.03 -3.42
N MET A 284 4.91 -17.02 -3.13
CA MET A 284 4.73 -15.68 -3.68
C MET A 284 4.91 -15.70 -5.20
N CYS A 285 5.93 -16.39 -5.73
CA CYS A 285 6.10 -16.57 -7.17
C CYS A 285 4.91 -17.28 -7.81
N GLN A 286 4.33 -18.29 -7.15
CA GLN A 286 3.14 -18.98 -7.64
C GLN A 286 1.92 -18.03 -7.71
N ALA A 287 1.73 -17.15 -6.72
CA ALA A 287 0.68 -16.13 -6.76
C ALA A 287 0.93 -15.07 -7.83
N TYR A 288 2.17 -14.62 -7.99
CA TYR A 288 2.53 -13.70 -9.08
C TYR A 288 2.39 -14.33 -10.46
N GLY A 289 2.71 -15.62 -10.63
CA GLY A 289 2.53 -16.36 -11.88
C GLY A 289 1.06 -16.35 -12.32
N ARG A 290 0.12 -16.55 -11.38
CA ARG A 290 -1.32 -16.39 -11.65
C ARG A 290 -1.69 -14.97 -12.07
N LEU A 291 -1.08 -13.95 -11.47
CA LEU A 291 -1.28 -12.57 -11.91
C LEU A 291 -0.75 -12.34 -13.34
N VAL A 292 0.44 -12.85 -13.67
CA VAL A 292 1.02 -12.75 -15.03
C VAL A 292 0.07 -13.36 -16.06
N LEU A 293 -0.43 -14.58 -15.80
CA LEU A 293 -1.38 -15.28 -16.67
C LEU A 293 -2.69 -14.50 -16.81
N SER A 294 -3.22 -13.98 -15.71
CA SER A 294 -4.46 -13.18 -15.74
C SER A 294 -4.33 -11.90 -16.58
N LEU A 295 -3.13 -11.30 -16.63
CA LEU A 295 -2.85 -10.12 -17.44
C LEU A 295 -2.69 -10.46 -18.93
N SER A 296 -2.10 -11.61 -19.26
CA SER A 296 -1.96 -12.06 -20.64
C SER A 296 -3.31 -12.43 -21.25
N GLU A 297 -4.24 -12.96 -20.45
CA GLU A 297 -5.54 -13.43 -20.91
C GLU A 297 -6.61 -12.32 -21.00
N HIS A 298 -6.52 -11.24 -20.20
CA HIS A 298 -7.63 -10.30 -20.05
C HIS A 298 -7.34 -8.88 -20.61
N ARG A 299 -8.01 -8.54 -21.72
CA ARG A 299 -8.25 -7.14 -22.17
C ARG A 299 -9.29 -6.40 -21.30
N ALA A 300 -9.92 -7.08 -20.33
CA ALA A 300 -11.18 -6.66 -19.69
C ALA A 300 -11.03 -5.79 -18.42
N TYR A 301 -9.83 -5.34 -18.04
CA TYR A 301 -9.64 -4.48 -16.86
C TYR A 301 -10.19 -3.04 -17.03
N GLN A 302 -10.90 -2.76 -18.12
CA GLN A 302 -11.61 -1.51 -18.31
C GLN A 302 -12.89 -1.52 -17.48
N SER A 303 -13.02 -0.56 -16.56
CA SER A 303 -14.26 -0.34 -15.81
C SER A 303 -15.42 -0.07 -16.78
N SER A 304 -16.27 -1.07 -17.03
CA SER A 304 -17.45 -0.98 -17.92
C SER A 304 -18.73 -0.56 -17.21
N GLY A 305 -18.68 -0.16 -15.93
CA GLY A 305 -19.85 0.22 -15.16
C GLY A 305 -20.50 1.53 -15.64
N ILE A 306 -21.77 1.46 -16.03
CA ILE A 306 -22.62 2.61 -16.43
C ILE A 306 -22.62 3.72 -15.36
N ALA A 307 -22.51 3.36 -14.07
CA ALA A 307 -22.39 4.32 -12.96
C ALA A 307 -21.13 5.22 -13.02
N SER A 308 -20.07 4.78 -13.71
CA SER A 308 -18.82 5.55 -13.88
C SER A 308 -18.87 6.55 -15.04
N ARG A 309 -19.78 6.35 -16.01
CA ARG A 309 -20.03 7.31 -17.11
C ARG A 309 -20.92 8.48 -16.69
N LEU A 310 -21.71 8.32 -15.63
CA LEU A 310 -22.69 9.31 -15.19
C LEU A 310 -22.09 10.41 -14.28
N VAL A 311 -20.88 10.19 -13.76
CA VAL A 311 -20.06 11.22 -13.13
C VAL A 311 -19.13 11.75 -14.22
N GLY A 312 -19.38 12.94 -14.76
CA GLY A 312 -18.73 13.52 -15.97
C GLY A 312 -17.21 13.78 -15.89
N MET A 313 -16.42 12.82 -15.41
CA MET A 313 -14.97 12.84 -15.33
C MET A 313 -14.45 11.61 -16.08
N GLY A 314 -13.85 11.83 -17.24
CA GLY A 314 -13.51 10.78 -18.20
C GLY A 314 -12.65 9.64 -17.62
N LEU A 315 -12.71 8.48 -18.27
CA LEU A 315 -11.85 7.34 -17.96
C LEU A 315 -10.51 7.51 -18.68
N ARG A 316 -9.38 7.45 -17.95
CA ARG A 316 -8.04 7.47 -18.54
C ARG A 316 -7.11 6.55 -17.75
N ARG A 317 -6.29 5.78 -18.46
CA ARG A 317 -5.21 4.99 -17.83
C ARG A 317 -4.31 5.91 -17.01
N ARG A 318 -3.92 5.48 -15.82
CA ARG A 318 -3.02 6.26 -14.96
C ARG A 318 -1.68 6.49 -15.64
N ALA A 319 -1.10 7.67 -15.38
CA ALA A 319 0.13 8.10 -16.01
C ALA A 319 1.31 7.17 -15.70
N PHE A 320 1.48 6.70 -14.46
CA PHE A 320 2.55 5.75 -14.16
C PHE A 320 2.35 4.45 -14.95
N ALA A 321 1.14 3.92 -15.04
CA ALA A 321 0.83 2.67 -15.75
C ALA A 321 0.92 2.74 -17.29
N THR A 322 1.37 3.86 -17.86
CA THR A 322 1.69 3.93 -19.29
C THR A 322 3.00 3.21 -19.59
N HIS A 323 3.12 2.63 -20.78
CA HIS A 323 4.28 1.81 -21.16
C HIS A 323 5.62 2.53 -20.95
N SER A 324 5.71 3.81 -21.30
CA SER A 324 6.94 4.61 -21.22
C SER A 324 7.37 5.00 -19.80
N LYS A 325 6.61 4.63 -18.76
CA LYS A 325 6.93 4.97 -17.36
C LYS A 325 7.14 3.76 -16.47
N MET A 326 6.90 2.55 -16.96
CA MET A 326 7.05 1.33 -16.15
C MET A 326 8.50 0.98 -15.83
N ASP A 327 9.45 1.46 -16.63
CA ASP A 327 10.89 1.27 -16.37
C ASP A 327 11.32 1.92 -15.04
N GLY A 328 10.59 2.96 -14.58
CA GLY A 328 10.84 3.59 -13.28
C GLY A 328 10.32 2.81 -12.06
N TYR A 329 9.62 1.69 -12.27
CA TYR A 329 8.99 0.92 -11.18
C TYR A 329 9.38 -0.56 -11.18
N THR A 330 9.68 -1.12 -12.35
CA THR A 330 9.98 -2.53 -12.52
C THR A 330 11.10 -2.69 -13.55
N ARG A 331 12.09 -3.53 -13.26
CA ARG A 331 13.15 -3.90 -14.20
C ARG A 331 12.56 -4.44 -15.50
N GLY A 332 12.96 -3.87 -16.64
CA GLY A 332 12.40 -4.19 -17.96
C GLY A 332 11.06 -3.55 -18.28
N GLY A 333 10.53 -2.74 -17.35
CA GLY A 333 9.27 -2.03 -17.42
C GLY A 333 8.15 -2.81 -18.08
N LYS A 334 7.67 -2.33 -19.23
CA LYS A 334 6.52 -2.93 -19.91
C LYS A 334 6.82 -4.31 -20.52
N GLY A 335 8.05 -4.54 -20.98
CA GLY A 335 8.47 -5.82 -21.54
C GLY A 335 8.69 -6.88 -20.47
N SER A 336 8.65 -6.49 -19.19
CA SER A 336 9.04 -7.34 -18.09
C SER A 336 8.12 -8.55 -17.89
N TYR A 337 8.74 -9.68 -17.55
CA TYR A 337 8.10 -10.80 -16.86
C TYR A 337 7.60 -10.40 -15.47
N TRP A 338 8.31 -9.48 -14.83
CA TRP A 338 8.03 -9.05 -13.47
C TRP A 338 6.80 -8.14 -13.44
N ILE A 339 5.91 -8.37 -12.47
CA ILE A 339 4.79 -7.45 -12.22
C ILE A 339 5.33 -6.19 -11.55
N ASN A 340 6.23 -6.37 -10.59
CA ASN A 340 6.93 -5.35 -9.83
C ASN A 340 8.24 -5.93 -9.23
N GLU A 341 9.05 -5.08 -8.62
CA GLU A 341 10.33 -5.49 -8.03
C GLU A 341 10.20 -6.56 -6.93
N HIS A 342 9.07 -6.61 -6.23
CA HIS A 342 8.84 -7.65 -5.24
C HIS A 342 8.67 -9.04 -5.90
N HIS A 343 7.97 -9.13 -7.04
CA HIS A 343 7.90 -10.37 -7.82
C HIS A 343 9.32 -10.86 -8.21
N ARG A 344 10.15 -9.96 -8.73
CA ARG A 344 11.54 -10.27 -9.09
C ARG A 344 12.34 -10.78 -7.91
N ALA A 345 12.26 -10.09 -6.77
CA ALA A 345 13.01 -10.45 -5.57
C ALA A 345 12.58 -11.80 -4.99
N CYS A 346 11.28 -12.11 -4.97
CA CYS A 346 10.79 -13.43 -4.59
C CYS A 346 11.35 -14.52 -5.50
N PHE A 347 11.36 -14.30 -6.83
CA PHE A 347 11.89 -15.28 -7.76
C PHE A 347 13.39 -15.50 -7.61
N GLN A 348 14.15 -14.41 -7.45
CA GLN A 348 15.59 -14.49 -7.20
C GLN A 348 15.90 -15.26 -5.90
N ALA A 349 15.10 -15.06 -4.85
CA ALA A 349 15.27 -15.77 -3.58
C ALA A 349 14.86 -17.26 -3.68
N ALA A 350 13.82 -17.56 -4.44
CA ALA A 350 13.32 -18.91 -4.65
C ALA A 350 14.25 -19.74 -5.56
N PHE A 351 14.67 -19.18 -6.70
CA PHE A 351 15.33 -19.89 -7.80
C PHE A 351 16.54 -19.09 -8.30
N PRO A 352 17.60 -18.94 -7.48
CA PRO A 352 18.70 -18.03 -7.79
C PRO A 352 19.47 -18.43 -9.06
N ALA A 353 19.64 -19.73 -9.33
CA ALA A 353 20.38 -20.19 -10.50
C ALA A 353 19.57 -19.98 -11.79
N ALA A 354 18.27 -20.29 -11.78
CA ALA A 354 17.38 -19.95 -12.87
C ALA A 354 17.30 -18.43 -13.08
N TYR A 355 17.22 -17.64 -11.99
CA TYR A 355 17.21 -16.18 -12.08
C TYR A 355 18.43 -15.64 -12.82
N GLN A 356 19.63 -16.06 -12.42
CA GLN A 356 20.87 -15.62 -13.05
C GLN A 356 20.94 -16.01 -14.53
N ASN A 357 20.57 -17.24 -14.87
CA ASN A 357 20.69 -17.75 -16.24
C ASN A 357 19.63 -17.16 -17.19
N ILE A 358 18.39 -16.98 -16.74
CA ILE A 358 17.31 -16.46 -17.58
C ILE A 358 17.38 -14.93 -17.70
N PHE A 359 17.64 -14.21 -16.59
CA PHE A 359 17.40 -12.76 -16.52
C PHE A 359 18.68 -11.92 -16.46
N GLU A 360 19.84 -12.50 -16.11
CA GLU A 360 21.10 -11.75 -15.97
C GLU A 360 22.20 -12.21 -16.95
N SER A 361 22.10 -13.43 -17.50
CA SER A 361 23.10 -13.97 -18.43
C SER A 361 23.19 -13.17 -19.73
N ASN A 362 24.40 -13.09 -20.29
CA ASN A 362 24.64 -12.65 -21.67
C ASN A 362 24.68 -13.84 -22.66
N GLY A 363 24.51 -15.06 -22.16
CA GLY A 363 24.46 -16.27 -22.96
C GLY A 363 23.25 -16.28 -23.90
N ARG A 364 23.22 -17.27 -24.79
CA ARG A 364 22.12 -17.54 -25.70
C ARG A 364 21.96 -19.06 -25.86
N GLY A 365 20.78 -19.49 -26.30
CA GLY A 365 20.47 -20.87 -26.57
C GLY A 365 19.76 -21.56 -25.40
N GLN A 366 19.20 -22.71 -25.73
CA GLN A 366 18.39 -23.52 -24.82
C GLN A 366 19.25 -24.48 -24.02
N TRP A 367 18.98 -24.56 -22.72
CA TRP A 367 19.67 -25.44 -21.78
C TRP A 367 18.66 -26.22 -20.94
N PRO A 368 18.93 -27.49 -20.62
CA PRO A 368 18.12 -28.25 -19.68
C PRO A 368 18.04 -27.54 -18.33
N LEU A 369 16.82 -27.24 -17.88
CA LEU A 369 16.59 -26.59 -16.59
C LEU A 369 17.13 -27.44 -15.43
N ALA A 370 17.07 -28.77 -15.55
CA ALA A 370 17.59 -29.68 -14.53
C ALA A 370 19.09 -29.49 -14.26
N ASP A 371 19.86 -29.11 -15.29
CA ASP A 371 21.31 -28.86 -15.19
C ASP A 371 21.62 -27.47 -14.60
N ILE A 372 20.65 -26.55 -14.63
CA ILE A 372 20.80 -25.17 -14.18
C ILE A 372 20.24 -24.96 -12.77
N ASP A 373 19.00 -25.39 -12.55
CA ASP A 373 18.27 -25.17 -11.29
C ASP A 373 17.32 -26.34 -11.01
N GLY A 374 17.87 -27.38 -10.37
CA GLY A 374 17.10 -28.55 -9.94
C GLY A 374 15.94 -28.22 -8.99
N ARG A 375 16.01 -27.09 -8.25
CA ARG A 375 14.93 -26.65 -7.36
C ARG A 375 13.75 -26.14 -8.16
N LEU A 376 13.97 -25.29 -9.17
CA LEU A 376 12.90 -24.86 -10.07
C LEU A 376 12.34 -26.07 -10.82
N GLN A 377 13.19 -26.92 -11.41
CA GLN A 377 12.78 -28.15 -12.09
C GLN A 377 11.82 -29.00 -11.24
N GLY A 378 12.19 -29.27 -9.98
CA GLY A 378 11.36 -30.03 -9.06
C GLY A 378 10.05 -29.31 -8.67
N ALA A 379 10.05 -27.99 -8.65
CA ALA A 379 8.87 -27.19 -8.31
C ALA A 379 7.83 -27.09 -9.44
N LEU A 380 8.23 -27.10 -10.71
CA LEU A 380 7.33 -26.85 -11.86
C LEU A 380 6.18 -27.87 -12.02
N SER A 381 6.34 -29.09 -11.47
CA SER A 381 5.27 -30.11 -11.47
C SER A 381 4.13 -29.77 -10.51
N ARG A 382 4.41 -29.01 -9.45
CA ARG A 382 3.44 -28.61 -8.40
C ARG A 382 3.04 -27.14 -8.51
N LEU A 383 3.96 -26.27 -8.89
CA LEU A 383 3.77 -24.83 -9.01
C LEU A 383 3.50 -24.45 -10.47
N THR A 384 2.34 -24.90 -10.96
CA THR A 384 1.98 -24.80 -12.38
C THR A 384 1.88 -23.36 -12.87
N ALA A 385 1.53 -22.39 -12.03
CA ALA A 385 1.39 -21.00 -12.48
C ALA A 385 2.76 -20.37 -12.75
N ILE A 386 3.80 -20.77 -12.02
CA ILE A 386 5.19 -20.38 -12.35
C ILE A 386 5.55 -20.94 -13.73
N ARG A 387 5.37 -22.26 -13.93
CA ARG A 387 5.62 -22.94 -15.21
C ARG A 387 4.90 -22.26 -16.37
N ASP A 388 3.58 -22.15 -16.26
CA ASP A 388 2.72 -21.68 -17.33
C ASP A 388 3.01 -20.20 -17.63
N SER A 389 3.31 -19.37 -16.61
CA SER A 389 3.67 -17.97 -16.82
C SER A 389 5.03 -17.77 -17.49
N LEU A 390 6.03 -18.61 -17.18
CA LEU A 390 7.33 -18.58 -17.86
C LEU A 390 7.21 -19.04 -19.31
N MET A 391 6.43 -20.10 -19.56
CA MET A 391 6.14 -20.58 -20.92
C MET A 391 5.38 -19.54 -21.75
N ALA A 392 4.36 -18.89 -21.17
CA ALA A 392 3.60 -17.84 -21.83
C ALA A 392 4.45 -16.60 -22.19
N LYS A 393 5.66 -16.51 -21.64
CA LYS A 393 6.64 -15.45 -21.90
C LYS A 393 7.86 -15.97 -22.66
N GLU A 394 7.80 -17.20 -23.16
CA GLU A 394 8.86 -17.83 -23.95
C GLU A 394 10.21 -17.92 -23.20
N LEU A 395 10.16 -17.93 -21.85
CA LEU A 395 11.33 -18.08 -20.97
C LEU A 395 11.59 -19.55 -20.59
N LEU A 396 10.61 -20.40 -20.86
CA LEU A 396 10.63 -21.82 -20.57
C LEU A 396 9.98 -22.55 -21.74
N ALA A 397 10.61 -23.61 -22.23
CA ALA A 397 10.07 -24.52 -23.24
C ALA A 397 10.02 -25.95 -22.69
N ILE A 398 9.26 -26.81 -23.37
CA ILE A 398 9.22 -28.25 -23.09
C ILE A 398 9.81 -28.96 -24.30
N ASP A 399 10.78 -29.84 -24.06
CA ASP A 399 11.25 -30.79 -25.06
C ASP A 399 10.69 -32.19 -24.77
N GLY A 400 10.19 -32.84 -25.82
CA GLY A 400 9.54 -34.14 -25.77
C GLY A 400 8.10 -34.17 -25.22
N THR A 401 7.38 -35.25 -25.55
CA THR A 401 6.01 -35.56 -25.08
C THR A 401 5.97 -36.69 -24.05
N GLY A 402 7.13 -37.03 -23.47
CA GLY A 402 7.28 -38.13 -22.52
C GLY A 402 6.61 -37.87 -21.16
N PRO A 403 6.49 -38.91 -20.32
CA PRO A 403 5.84 -38.82 -19.00
C PRO A 403 6.60 -37.94 -18.00
N ARG A 404 7.84 -37.56 -18.29
CA ARG A 404 8.61 -36.54 -17.57
C ARG A 404 9.06 -35.51 -18.60
N PRO A 405 8.36 -34.36 -18.72
CA PRO A 405 8.76 -33.33 -19.66
C PRO A 405 10.13 -32.79 -19.27
N GLU A 406 11.04 -32.71 -20.24
CA GLU A 406 12.29 -32.00 -20.08
C GLU A 406 12.01 -30.51 -20.28
N TYR A 407 12.32 -29.69 -19.28
CA TYR A 407 12.14 -28.25 -19.39
C TYR A 407 13.44 -27.62 -19.87
N LEU A 408 13.35 -26.76 -20.88
CA LEU A 408 14.47 -26.00 -21.40
C LEU A 408 14.30 -24.52 -21.03
N ILE A 409 15.36 -23.86 -20.58
CA ILE A 409 15.39 -22.40 -20.43
C ILE A 409 16.19 -21.77 -21.56
N GLU A 410 15.78 -20.58 -22.01
CA GLU A 410 16.58 -19.78 -22.93
C GLU A 410 17.48 -18.84 -22.12
N LEU A 411 18.79 -18.98 -22.28
CA LEU A 411 19.76 -18.15 -21.57
C LEU A 411 19.62 -16.68 -21.97
N GLY A 412 19.52 -15.80 -20.98
CA GLY A 412 19.44 -14.35 -21.20
C GLY A 412 18.14 -13.85 -21.86
N ALA A 413 17.16 -14.72 -22.16
CA ALA A 413 15.90 -14.30 -22.79
C ALA A 413 15.09 -13.30 -21.97
N GLY A 414 15.21 -13.37 -20.64
CA GLY A 414 14.55 -12.45 -19.73
C GLY A 414 15.37 -11.19 -19.44
N ARG A 415 16.53 -11.01 -20.07
CA ARG A 415 17.40 -9.85 -19.85
C ARG A 415 16.83 -8.62 -20.57
N TYR A 416 16.77 -7.50 -19.85
CA TYR A 416 16.32 -6.21 -20.41
C TYR A 416 17.52 -5.29 -20.64
N GLY A 417 17.52 -4.55 -21.76
CA GLY A 417 18.59 -3.61 -22.12
C GLY A 417 18.65 -2.38 -21.21
N ASP A 418 17.49 -1.88 -20.79
CA ASP A 418 17.35 -0.71 -19.91
C ASP A 418 17.09 -1.18 -18.47
N GLN A 419 18.14 -1.67 -17.79
CA GLN A 419 18.03 -2.00 -16.38
C GLN A 419 18.15 -0.72 -15.53
N VAL A 420 17.02 -0.14 -15.16
CA VAL A 420 17.01 0.73 -13.97
C VAL A 420 17.39 -0.15 -12.78
N VAL A 421 18.36 0.28 -11.99
CA VAL A 421 18.73 -0.35 -10.71
C VAL A 421 17.67 0.01 -9.68
N SER A 422 16.42 -0.37 -9.93
CA SER A 422 15.44 -0.56 -8.86
C SER A 422 15.72 -1.97 -8.32
N ALA A 423 16.30 -2.04 -7.13
CA ALA A 423 16.54 -3.29 -6.44
C ALA A 423 15.63 -3.33 -5.22
N TRP A 424 15.00 -4.48 -5.00
CA TRP A 424 14.32 -4.75 -3.75
C TRP A 424 15.33 -4.61 -2.60
N PRO A 425 15.06 -3.77 -1.58
CA PRO A 425 15.97 -3.60 -0.47
C PRO A 425 16.17 -4.91 0.29
N GLY A 426 17.42 -5.25 0.60
CA GLY A 426 17.77 -6.53 1.24
C GLY A 426 17.17 -6.70 2.64
N ASP A 427 16.81 -5.61 3.33
CA ASP A 427 16.16 -5.62 4.64
C ASP A 427 14.63 -5.59 4.57
N PHE A 428 14.03 -5.54 3.37
CA PHE A 428 12.58 -5.57 3.20
C PHE A 428 12.10 -7.03 3.09
N PRO A 429 10.99 -7.38 3.76
CA PRO A 429 10.55 -8.77 3.82
C PRO A 429 9.90 -9.23 2.51
N LEU A 430 10.13 -10.48 2.13
CA LEU A 430 9.54 -11.08 0.92
C LEU A 430 8.17 -11.75 1.18
N HIS A 431 7.87 -12.09 2.43
CA HIS A 431 6.63 -12.74 2.85
C HIS A 431 6.44 -12.66 4.39
N ALA A 432 5.23 -12.97 4.88
CA ALA A 432 4.74 -12.73 6.25
C ALA A 432 5.06 -13.77 7.34
#